data_AF-A0A397V8J1-F1
#
_entry.id   AF-A0A397V8J1-F1
#
_cell.length_a   1.000
_cell.length_b   1.000
_cell.length_c   1.000
_cell.angle_alpha   90.00
_cell.angle_beta   90.00
_cell.angle_gamma   90.00
#
_symmetry.space_group_name_H-M   'P 1'
#
loop_
_entity.id
_entity.type
_entity.pdbx_description
1 polymer ?
#
loop_
_entity_poly.entity_id
_entity_poly.type
_entity_poly.pdbx_seq_one_letter_code
_entity_poly.pdbx_strand_id
1 'polypeptide(L)'
;MGFMKIESDLKGDKMWATINEAIQRTLRELPSKPEEIPEEITNIFPFELPIKNRGNLRAILAAMRKVYNFTHLPEEYFVPLETLPGDPADLIGDLKKLFLLKDRKKLQDLLGMKRQLVEYYTWEGRLPDTYFDLPAKKIHYQLRLRNCHRESENSSQ
;
A
#
# COMPACT_ATOMS: atom_id res chain seq x y z
N MET A 1 -44.71 17.05 -27.71
CA MET A 1 -44.57 15.64 -27.29
C MET A 1 -44.21 15.63 -25.82
N GLY A 2 -45.10 15.16 -24.95
CA GLY A 2 -44.89 15.16 -23.50
C GLY A 2 -44.33 13.82 -23.04
N PHE A 3 -43.24 13.85 -22.26
CA PHE A 3 -42.69 12.66 -21.61
C PHE A 3 -43.59 12.30 -20.43
N MET A 4 -44.13 11.08 -20.44
CA MET A 4 -44.84 10.49 -19.31
C MET A 4 -43.82 10.24 -18.18
N LYS A 5 -43.90 11.02 -17.11
CA LYS A 5 -43.17 10.73 -15.86
C LYS A 5 -43.86 9.51 -15.23
N ILE A 6 -43.21 8.36 -15.30
CA ILE A 6 -43.61 7.21 -14.49
C ILE A 6 -43.21 7.57 -13.05
N GLU A 7 -44.18 7.91 -12.22
CA GLU A 7 -44.01 7.94 -10.77
C GLU A 7 -43.74 6.50 -10.33
N SER A 8 -42.47 6.15 -10.19
CA SER A 8 -42.09 4.86 -9.62
C SER A 8 -42.25 4.95 -8.11
N ASP A 9 -43.41 4.48 -7.63
CA ASP A 9 -43.71 4.34 -6.20
C ASP A 9 -42.76 3.40 -5.44
N LEU A 10 -41.81 2.77 -6.15
CA LEU A 10 -40.66 2.09 -5.59
C LEU A 10 -39.50 3.08 -5.45
N LYS A 11 -39.48 3.78 -4.31
CA LYS A 11 -38.29 4.47 -3.80
C LYS A 11 -37.11 3.50 -3.88
N GLY A 12 -36.17 3.72 -4.80
CA GLY A 12 -35.06 2.82 -5.09
C GLY A 12 -34.31 2.36 -3.83
N ASP A 13 -34.24 3.23 -2.82
CA ASP A 13 -33.64 2.95 -1.51
C ASP A 13 -34.28 1.75 -0.79
N LYS A 14 -35.62 1.65 -0.79
CA LYS A 14 -36.34 0.52 -0.15
C LYS A 14 -36.08 -0.78 -0.90
N MET A 15 -36.10 -0.73 -2.22
CA MET A 15 -35.81 -1.90 -3.05
C MET A 15 -34.37 -2.39 -2.83
N TRP A 16 -33.41 -1.46 -2.78
CA TRP A 16 -32.01 -1.79 -2.53
C TRP A 16 -31.78 -2.37 -1.13
N ALA A 17 -32.46 -1.85 -0.11
CA ALA A 17 -32.39 -2.38 1.24
C ALA A 17 -32.87 -3.84 1.30
N THR A 18 -34.03 -4.15 0.71
CA THR A 18 -34.58 -5.53 0.67
C THR A 18 -33.67 -6.49 -0.09
N ILE A 19 -33.07 -6.04 -1.21
CA ILE A 19 -32.11 -6.85 -1.97
C ILE A 19 -30.87 -7.14 -1.12
N ASN A 20 -30.32 -6.14 -0.45
CA ASN A 20 -29.15 -6.33 0.41
C ASN A 20 -29.45 -7.27 1.59
N GLU A 21 -30.62 -7.16 2.23
CA GLU A 21 -31.02 -8.11 3.27
C GLU A 21 -31.11 -9.55 2.74
N ALA A 22 -31.68 -9.74 1.55
CA ALA A 22 -31.78 -11.06 0.93
C ALA A 22 -30.39 -11.63 0.62
N ILE A 23 -29.48 -10.82 0.08
CA ILE A 23 -28.08 -11.22 -0.16
C ILE A 23 -27.40 -11.60 1.15
N GLN A 24 -27.50 -10.77 2.19
CA GLN A 24 -26.87 -11.01 3.50
C GLN A 24 -27.34 -12.33 4.14
N ARG A 25 -28.62 -12.71 3.97
CA ARG A 25 -29.15 -13.99 4.45
C ARG A 25 -28.56 -15.21 3.75
N THR A 26 -28.00 -15.04 2.55
CA THR A 26 -27.36 -16.12 1.78
C THR A 26 -25.85 -16.25 2.00
N LEU A 27 -25.22 -15.22 2.58
CA LEU A 27 -23.78 -15.22 2.85
C LEU A 27 -23.47 -16.12 4.06
N ARG A 28 -22.33 -16.82 3.98
CA ARG A 28 -21.82 -17.65 5.07
C ARG A 28 -21.06 -16.80 6.07
N GLU A 29 -20.96 -17.26 7.32
CA GLU A 29 -20.03 -16.65 8.27
C GLU A 29 -18.58 -16.99 7.86
N LEU A 30 -17.68 -16.03 8.05
CA LEU A 30 -16.26 -16.25 7.80
C LEU A 30 -15.69 -17.21 8.84
N PRO A 31 -14.98 -18.28 8.44
CA PRO A 31 -14.28 -19.15 9.37
C PRO A 31 -13.20 -18.42 10.16
N SER A 32 -12.71 -19.02 11.25
CA SER A 32 -11.65 -18.38 12.05
C SER A 32 -10.29 -18.53 11.38
N LYS A 33 -10.09 -19.64 10.64
CA LYS A 33 -8.84 -19.93 9.95
C LYS A 33 -9.04 -20.01 8.43
N PRO A 34 -8.06 -19.57 7.63
CA PRO A 34 -8.14 -19.70 6.17
C PRO A 34 -8.22 -21.16 5.71
N GLU A 35 -7.62 -22.10 6.46
CA GLU A 35 -7.63 -23.54 6.17
C GLU A 35 -9.01 -24.19 6.32
N GLU A 36 -9.93 -23.56 7.07
CA GLU A 36 -11.30 -24.04 7.26
C GLU A 36 -12.21 -23.68 6.08
N ILE A 37 -11.72 -22.88 5.13
CA ILE A 37 -12.46 -22.56 3.91
C ILE A 37 -12.44 -23.78 2.98
N PRO A 38 -13.62 -24.27 2.54
CA PRO A 38 -13.69 -25.37 1.58
C PRO A 38 -12.91 -25.09 0.30
N GLU A 39 -12.22 -26.11 -0.21
CA GLU A 39 -11.38 -25.98 -1.41
C GLU A 39 -12.16 -25.48 -2.63
N GLU A 40 -13.45 -25.81 -2.73
CA GLU A 40 -14.29 -25.33 -3.83
C GLU A 40 -14.42 -23.81 -3.84
N ILE A 41 -14.37 -23.18 -2.67
CA ILE A 41 -14.44 -21.72 -2.53
C ILE A 41 -13.05 -21.12 -2.74
N THR A 42 -11.99 -21.72 -2.19
CA THR A 42 -10.62 -21.20 -2.40
C THR A 42 -10.23 -21.24 -3.88
N ASN A 43 -10.65 -22.26 -4.62
CA ASN A 43 -10.36 -22.41 -6.05
C ASN A 43 -11.07 -21.35 -6.92
N ILE A 44 -12.11 -20.69 -6.41
CA ILE A 44 -12.81 -19.60 -7.12
C ILE A 44 -12.09 -18.26 -6.89
N PHE A 45 -11.34 -18.12 -5.80
CA PHE A 45 -10.68 -16.86 -5.50
C PHE A 45 -9.49 -16.63 -6.45
N PRO A 46 -9.34 -15.42 -7.03
CA PRO A 46 -8.21 -15.07 -7.87
C PRO A 46 -6.93 -14.75 -7.05
N PHE A 47 -6.81 -15.31 -5.86
CA PHE A 47 -5.71 -15.07 -4.91
C PHE A 47 -5.55 -16.26 -3.95
N GLU A 48 -4.37 -16.35 -3.35
CA GLU A 48 -4.05 -17.35 -2.34
C GLU A 48 -4.41 -16.86 -0.94
N LEU A 49 -4.81 -17.81 -0.08
CA LEU A 49 -4.90 -17.63 1.36
C LEU A 49 -3.82 -18.48 2.06
N PRO A 50 -3.22 -18.01 3.17
CA PRO A 50 -3.33 -16.67 3.75
C PRO A 50 -2.77 -15.54 2.85
N ILE A 51 -3.29 -14.33 3.05
CA ILE A 51 -2.99 -13.15 2.22
C ILE A 51 -1.54 -12.71 2.42
N LYS A 52 -0.75 -12.86 1.37
CA LYS A 52 0.64 -12.34 1.28
C LYS A 52 0.66 -10.88 0.83
N ASN A 53 0.03 -10.59 -0.32
CA ASN A 53 0.10 -9.27 -0.94
C ASN A 53 -1.00 -8.33 -0.42
N ARG A 54 -0.62 -7.40 0.45
CA ARG A 54 -1.52 -6.38 1.01
C ARG A 54 -1.88 -5.26 0.01
N GLY A 55 -1.15 -5.12 -1.10
CA GLY A 55 -1.43 -4.13 -2.14
C GLY A 55 -2.79 -4.32 -2.83
N ASN A 56 -3.24 -5.59 -2.94
CA ASN A 56 -4.53 -5.95 -3.53
C ASN A 56 -5.62 -6.24 -2.49
N LEU A 57 -5.40 -5.88 -1.22
CA LEU A 57 -6.31 -6.20 -0.12
C LEU A 57 -7.75 -5.77 -0.39
N ARG A 58 -7.97 -4.60 -1.01
CA ARG A 58 -9.32 -4.13 -1.35
C ARG A 58 -10.03 -5.08 -2.32
N ALA A 59 -9.34 -5.56 -3.34
CA ALA A 59 -9.91 -6.48 -4.32
C ALA A 59 -10.17 -7.86 -3.70
N ILE A 60 -9.23 -8.34 -2.88
CA ILE A 60 -9.36 -9.59 -2.11
C ILE A 60 -10.59 -9.54 -1.21
N LEU A 61 -10.72 -8.50 -0.39
CA LEU A 61 -11.86 -8.33 0.50
C LEU A 61 -13.19 -8.20 -0.27
N ALA A 62 -13.18 -7.54 -1.42
CA ALA A 62 -14.38 -7.42 -2.26
C ALA A 62 -14.84 -8.78 -2.80
N ALA A 63 -13.92 -9.65 -3.18
CA ALA A 63 -14.21 -11.01 -3.59
C ALA A 63 -14.70 -11.88 -2.42
N MET A 64 -14.02 -11.84 -1.27
CA MET A 64 -14.46 -12.59 -0.08
C MET A 64 -15.86 -12.18 0.37
N ARG A 65 -16.20 -10.88 0.31
CA ARG A 65 -17.55 -10.35 0.63
C ARG A 65 -18.67 -10.80 -0.30
N LYS A 66 -18.35 -11.49 -1.41
CA LYS A 66 -19.35 -12.14 -2.26
C LYS A 66 -19.84 -13.48 -1.70
N VAL A 67 -19.06 -14.09 -0.82
CA VAL A 67 -19.33 -15.43 -0.27
C VAL A 67 -19.56 -15.38 1.23
N TYR A 68 -18.81 -14.51 1.92
CA TYR A 68 -18.79 -14.41 3.37
C TYR A 68 -19.31 -13.06 3.86
N ASN A 69 -19.99 -13.08 5.00
CA ASN A 69 -20.30 -11.90 5.79
C ASN A 69 -19.31 -11.79 6.95
N PHE A 70 -18.60 -10.66 7.02
CA PHE A 70 -17.64 -10.37 8.09
C PHE A 70 -17.38 -8.86 8.18
N THR A 71 -17.11 -8.38 9.39
CA THR A 71 -16.77 -6.97 9.64
C THR A 71 -15.27 -6.74 9.58
N HIS A 72 -14.49 -7.65 10.14
CA HIS A 72 -13.03 -7.67 10.18
C HIS A 72 -12.51 -9.05 9.78
N LEU A 73 -11.30 -9.08 9.25
CA LEU A 73 -10.61 -10.32 8.89
C LEU A 73 -9.65 -10.69 10.04
N PRO A 74 -9.67 -11.92 10.55
CA PRO A 74 -8.73 -12.38 11.58
C PRO A 74 -7.28 -12.26 11.14
N GLU A 75 -6.35 -12.14 12.09
CA GLU A 75 -4.91 -11.99 11.78
C GLU A 75 -4.34 -13.22 11.08
N GLU A 76 -4.90 -14.40 11.36
CA GLU A 76 -4.55 -15.70 10.77
C GLU A 76 -4.75 -15.73 9.25
N TYR A 77 -5.58 -14.83 8.71
CA TYR A 77 -5.75 -14.68 7.26
C TYR A 77 -4.63 -13.88 6.61
N PHE A 78 -3.69 -13.33 7.37
CA PHE A 78 -2.55 -12.58 6.86
C PHE A 78 -1.26 -13.33 7.15
N VAL A 79 -0.37 -13.35 6.15
CA VAL A 79 0.99 -13.78 6.40
C VAL A 79 1.68 -12.70 7.25
N PRO A 80 2.34 -13.06 8.38
CA PRO A 80 3.13 -12.11 9.14
C PRO A 80 4.29 -11.63 8.28
N LEU A 81 4.45 -10.32 8.21
CA LEU A 81 5.53 -9.68 7.45
C LEU A 81 6.72 -9.47 8.38
N GLU A 82 7.91 -9.66 7.84
CA GLU A 82 9.15 -9.39 8.58
C GLU A 82 9.35 -7.88 8.77
N THR A 83 10.14 -7.50 9.76
CA THR A 83 10.59 -6.11 9.90
C THR A 83 11.59 -5.78 8.81
N LEU A 84 11.48 -4.59 8.19
CA LEU A 84 12.44 -4.13 7.20
C LEU A 84 13.85 -4.11 7.80
N PRO A 85 14.83 -4.78 7.17
CA PRO A 85 16.19 -4.78 7.68
C PRO A 85 16.79 -3.37 7.68
N GLY A 86 17.78 -3.15 8.54
CA GLY A 86 18.53 -1.89 8.56
C GLY A 86 19.47 -1.77 7.35
N ASP A 87 19.98 -2.90 6.84
CA ASP A 87 20.87 -2.95 5.68
C ASP A 87 20.11 -3.41 4.42
N PRO A 88 20.15 -2.66 3.31
CA PRO A 88 19.59 -3.11 2.04
C PRO A 88 20.20 -4.43 1.51
N ALA A 89 21.40 -4.83 1.97
CA ALA A 89 22.02 -6.12 1.62
C ALA A 89 21.27 -7.33 2.19
N ASP A 90 20.46 -7.15 3.23
CA ASP A 90 19.67 -8.19 3.89
C ASP A 90 18.28 -8.36 3.27
N LEU A 91 17.93 -7.57 2.25
CA LEU A 91 16.65 -7.69 1.55
C LEU A 91 16.51 -9.03 0.81
N ILE A 92 15.30 -9.53 0.62
CA ILE A 92 15.12 -10.81 -0.08
C ILE A 92 15.31 -10.65 -1.60
N GLY A 93 16.06 -11.58 -2.21
CA GLY A 93 16.11 -11.80 -3.66
C GLY A 93 16.47 -10.55 -4.48
N ASP A 94 15.59 -10.19 -5.42
CA ASP A 94 15.80 -9.09 -6.35
C ASP A 94 15.63 -7.70 -5.72
N LEU A 95 15.03 -7.60 -4.52
CA LEU A 95 14.91 -6.32 -3.82
C LEU A 95 16.29 -5.76 -3.48
N LYS A 96 17.29 -6.60 -3.21
CA LYS A 96 18.70 -6.18 -3.01
C LYS A 96 19.22 -5.31 -4.15
N LYS A 97 18.81 -5.59 -5.39
CA LYS A 97 19.28 -4.89 -6.59
C LYS A 97 18.61 -3.53 -6.80
N LEU A 98 17.49 -3.28 -6.13
CA LEU A 98 16.71 -2.04 -6.26
C LEU A 98 17.24 -0.94 -5.35
N PHE A 99 17.87 -1.32 -4.23
CA PHE A 99 18.35 -0.42 -3.19
C PHE A 99 19.87 -0.24 -3.23
N LEU A 100 20.37 0.78 -2.54
CA LEU A 100 21.57 1.58 -2.86
C LEU A 100 21.30 2.59 -3.99
N LEU A 101 20.33 3.48 -3.75
CA LEU A 101 19.99 4.55 -4.67
C LEU A 101 21.11 5.59 -4.75
N LYS A 102 21.97 5.44 -5.75
CA LYS A 102 23.09 6.36 -6.04
C LYS A 102 22.67 7.58 -6.88
N ASP A 103 21.68 7.39 -7.74
CA ASP A 103 21.23 8.43 -8.67
C ASP A 103 19.90 9.05 -8.22
N ARG A 104 19.86 10.38 -8.23
CA ARG A 104 18.64 11.15 -7.96
C ARG A 104 17.56 10.91 -8.99
N LYS A 105 17.90 10.51 -10.22
CA LYS A 105 16.89 10.15 -11.23
C LYS A 105 16.05 8.95 -10.78
N LYS A 106 16.68 7.96 -10.14
CA LYS A 106 15.99 6.78 -9.61
C LYS A 106 15.05 7.09 -8.42
N LEU A 107 15.17 8.28 -7.81
CA LEU A 107 14.21 8.71 -6.79
C LEU A 107 12.80 8.96 -7.36
N GLN A 108 12.67 9.20 -8.67
CA GLN A 108 11.35 9.31 -9.30
C GLN A 108 10.56 7.99 -9.18
N ASP A 109 11.26 6.85 -9.17
CA ASP A 109 10.68 5.50 -9.05
C ASP A 109 10.58 5.02 -7.60
N LEU A 110 10.94 5.85 -6.61
CA LEU A 110 10.96 5.47 -5.20
C LEU A 110 9.59 4.98 -4.72
N LEU A 111 8.50 5.55 -5.24
CA LEU A 111 7.15 5.10 -4.89
C LEU A 111 6.89 3.67 -5.36
N GLY A 112 7.38 3.30 -6.54
CA GLY A 112 7.29 1.94 -7.07
C GLY A 112 8.12 0.96 -6.25
N MET A 113 9.35 1.34 -5.90
CA MET A 113 10.22 0.52 -5.04
C MET A 113 9.60 0.29 -3.65
N LYS A 114 9.01 1.32 -3.05
CA LYS A 114 8.27 1.21 -1.78
C LYS A 114 7.11 0.22 -1.88
N ARG A 115 6.35 0.24 -2.99
CA ARG A 115 5.24 -0.71 -3.17
C ARG A 115 5.73 -2.16 -3.13
N GLN A 116 6.88 -2.44 -3.72
CA GLN A 116 7.47 -3.77 -3.66
C GLN A 116 7.95 -4.15 -2.26
N LEU A 117 8.49 -3.20 -1.47
CA LEU A 117 8.87 -3.49 -0.08
C LEU A 117 7.68 -3.83 0.82
N VAL A 118 6.52 -3.16 0.63
CA VAL A 118 5.31 -3.40 1.45
C VAL A 118 4.77 -4.83 1.27
N GLU A 119 5.14 -5.53 0.19
CA GLU A 119 4.72 -6.92 -0.03
C GLU A 119 5.42 -7.91 0.91
N TYR A 120 6.61 -7.57 1.42
CA TYR A 120 7.45 -8.50 2.20
C TYR A 120 7.76 -7.99 3.61
N TYR A 121 7.79 -6.66 3.79
CA TYR A 121 8.29 -6.04 5.01
C TYR A 121 7.32 -5.03 5.60
N THR A 122 7.42 -4.88 6.92
CA THR A 122 6.81 -3.81 7.71
C THR A 122 7.89 -2.87 8.24
N TRP A 123 7.61 -1.57 8.26
CA TRP A 123 8.50 -0.58 8.88
C TRP A 123 7.69 0.63 9.32
N GLU A 124 8.19 1.31 10.36
CA GLU A 124 7.57 2.53 10.87
C GLU A 124 8.28 3.77 10.32
N GLY A 125 7.50 4.74 9.86
CA GLY A 125 8.01 6.04 9.43
C GLY A 125 8.74 6.01 8.08
N ARG A 126 9.99 6.46 8.06
CA ARG A 126 10.79 6.66 6.84
C ARG A 126 11.73 5.47 6.62
N LEU A 127 12.09 5.22 5.37
CA LEU A 127 13.13 4.24 5.07
C LEU A 127 14.46 4.65 5.72
N PRO A 128 15.25 3.69 6.21
CA PRO A 128 16.58 3.97 6.75
C PRO A 128 17.47 4.68 5.73
N ASP A 129 18.31 5.60 6.19
CA ASP A 129 19.20 6.36 5.33
C ASP A 129 20.21 5.48 4.58
N THR A 130 20.54 4.29 5.13
CA THR A 130 21.38 3.25 4.52
C THR A 130 20.87 2.76 3.16
N TYR A 131 19.59 2.94 2.86
CA TYR A 131 18.99 2.58 1.57
C TYR A 131 19.32 3.60 0.46
N PHE A 132 19.91 4.75 0.84
CA PHE A 132 20.23 5.87 -0.04
C PHE A 132 21.73 6.17 -0.02
N ASP A 133 22.39 6.07 -1.16
CA ASP A 133 23.81 6.47 -1.35
C ASP A 133 23.86 7.72 -2.23
N LEU A 134 23.14 8.77 -1.82
CA LEU A 134 22.96 9.96 -2.64
C LEU A 134 24.18 10.89 -2.51
N PRO A 135 24.71 11.43 -3.63
CA PRO A 135 25.77 12.41 -3.56
C PRO A 135 25.30 13.66 -2.81
N ALA A 136 26.21 14.21 -2.01
CA ALA A 136 25.98 15.39 -1.19
C ALA A 136 25.22 16.46 -1.99
N LYS A 137 24.19 17.04 -1.35
CA LYS A 137 23.43 18.12 -1.95
C LYS A 137 24.40 19.23 -2.35
N LYS A 138 24.43 19.57 -3.64
CA LYS A 138 25.16 20.75 -4.14
C LYS A 138 24.68 21.95 -3.31
N ILE A 139 25.48 22.34 -2.33
CA ILE A 139 25.28 23.59 -1.60
C ILE A 139 25.46 24.66 -2.66
N HIS A 140 24.36 25.35 -2.98
CA HIS A 140 24.40 26.44 -3.94
C HIS A 140 25.42 27.46 -3.44
N TYR A 141 26.44 27.77 -4.25
CA TYR A 141 27.65 28.53 -3.90
C TYR A 141 27.41 30.00 -3.43
N GLN A 142 26.18 30.39 -3.11
CA GLN A 142 25.82 31.72 -2.58
C GLN A 142 26.49 32.03 -1.23
N LEU A 143 26.93 31.01 -0.47
CA LEU A 143 27.59 31.21 0.84
C LEU A 143 29.08 31.53 0.75
N ARG A 144 29.75 31.34 -0.41
CA ARG A 144 31.17 31.69 -0.55
C ARG A 144 31.41 33.17 -0.89
N LEU A 145 30.46 33.81 -1.58
CA LEU A 145 30.59 35.22 -1.99
C LEU A 145 30.33 36.21 -0.84
N ARG A 146 29.64 35.80 0.23
CA ARG A 146 29.42 36.67 1.41
C ARG A 146 30.66 36.79 2.31
N ASN A 147 31.57 35.83 2.28
CA ASN A 147 32.78 35.87 3.11
C ASN A 147 33.94 36.62 2.43
N CYS A 148 34.01 36.63 1.09
CA CYS A 148 35.01 37.44 0.38
C CYS A 148 34.81 38.96 0.53
N HIS A 149 33.57 39.45 0.69
CA HIS A 149 33.32 40.88 0.86
C HIS A 149 33.59 41.41 2.28
N ARG A 150 33.59 40.55 3.30
CA ARG A 150 33.81 40.97 4.70
C ARG A 150 35.30 41.01 5.06
N GLU A 151 36.15 40.25 4.37
CA GLU A 151 37.61 40.26 4.59
C GLU A 151 38.31 41.44 3.87
N SER A 152 37.69 42.06 2.87
CA SER A 152 38.24 43.25 2.20
C SER A 152 37.96 44.57 2.93
N GLU A 153 37.02 44.60 3.88
CA GLU A 153 36.68 45.82 4.65
C GLU A 153 37.44 45.94 5.98
N ASN A 154 37.97 44.83 6.51
CA ASN A 154 38.70 44.82 7.79
C ASN A 154 40.24 44.89 7.65
N SER A 155 40.77 45.09 6.45
CA SER A 155 42.21 45.23 6.18
C SER A 155 42.65 46.66 5.87
N SER A 156 41.77 47.65 6.05
CA SER A 156 42.02 49.08 5.80
C SER A 156 41.77 49.98 7.02
N GLN A 157 42.08 49.49 8.22
CA GLN A 157 42.19 50.31 9.44
C GLN A 157 43.53 50.06 10.13
#